data_AF-A0A8H4UJD1-F1
#
_entry.id   AF-A0A8H4UJD1-F1
#
_cell.length_a   1.000
_cell.length_b   1.000
_cell.length_c   1.000
_cell.angle_alpha   90.00
_cell.angle_beta   90.00
_cell.angle_gamma   90.00
#
_symmetry.space_group_name_H-M   'P 1'
#
loop_
_entity.id
_entity.type
_entity.pdbx_description
1 polymer ?
#
loop_
_entity_poly.entity_id
_entity_poly.type
_entity_poly.pdbx_seq_one_letter_code
_entity_poly.pdbx_strand_id
1 'polypeptide(L)'
;MKSTEHWTIGTDIEGSERLNGVSYQEDALITFGDYQYVTFYETTSKGYANHYVKVGRRRVDPDVGDWQYLTLSDYTQTTIDGHNMISMGISGDGKIHLSFDHHARRALELSFESLENGDLLLEFRIGQSGAGDSYIHRYSSSTGQWQAYGKYLEGSDNNAYINGLDYVDGRLYTTWTVRETPDANTNHGVFFAYSDDAGKTWFNTNGTELPSPISTAIDSTMIWEVPQNSRMVNQEGQLVDAKGRVHVLMRDNLSGEHLYQHYLRDSAGKWTKNPIQVDDLNGPDLFDPRGKLAGDKTGEHLFALLPDAVASETRIYASTAQEGFKNWKFLVSIPNTSTEPLFDRTRLREKDVLSVFVRQAGPYPDRKLQVWDFELDFE
;
A
#
# COMPACT_ATOMS: atom_id res chain seq x y z
N MET A 1 -3.48 21.03 10.40
CA MET A 1 -3.65 21.29 8.96
C MET A 1 -3.34 22.76 8.70
N LYS A 2 -2.27 23.05 7.97
CA LYS A 2 -1.85 24.42 7.63
C LYS A 2 -2.44 24.87 6.30
N SER A 3 -2.37 24.01 5.28
CA SER A 3 -2.90 24.29 3.95
C SER A 3 -3.30 22.98 3.25
N THR A 4 -4.14 23.13 2.22
CA THR A 4 -4.54 22.05 1.32
C THR A 4 -4.45 22.57 -0.10
N GLU A 5 -3.71 21.86 -0.95
CA GLU A 5 -3.59 22.14 -2.37
C GLU A 5 -3.84 20.87 -3.18
N HIS A 6 -4.37 20.98 -4.39
CA HIS A 6 -4.63 19.81 -5.22
C HIS A 6 -4.38 20.06 -6.70
N TRP A 7 -4.01 19.00 -7.42
CA TRP A 7 -3.76 19.04 -8.86
C TRP A 7 -4.49 17.90 -9.55
N THR A 8 -5.20 18.21 -10.63
CA THR A 8 -5.61 17.20 -11.60
C THR A 8 -4.42 16.85 -12.47
N ILE A 9 -3.94 15.62 -12.36
CA ILE A 9 -2.71 15.15 -13.03
C ILE A 9 -2.99 14.37 -14.33
N GLY A 10 -4.24 13.96 -14.55
CA GLY A 10 -4.63 13.19 -15.71
C GLY A 10 -6.10 12.85 -15.72
N THR A 11 -6.53 12.25 -16.83
CA THR A 11 -7.84 11.59 -16.93
C THR A 11 -7.62 10.10 -16.73
N ASP A 12 -8.43 9.48 -15.87
CA ASP A 12 -8.35 8.04 -15.66
C ASP A 12 -8.75 7.29 -16.95
N ILE A 13 -8.40 6.01 -17.03
CA ILE A 13 -8.61 5.20 -18.23
C ILE A 13 -10.09 5.08 -18.64
N GLU A 14 -10.32 4.88 -19.93
CA GLU A 14 -11.57 4.41 -20.51
C GLU A 14 -11.67 2.90 -20.32
N GLY A 15 -12.58 2.43 -19.47
CA GLY A 15 -12.58 1.02 -19.12
C GLY A 15 -13.55 0.63 -18.02
N SER A 16 -13.83 -0.67 -17.94
CA SER A 16 -14.63 -1.29 -16.88
C SER A 16 -13.83 -1.56 -15.60
N GLU A 17 -12.50 -1.62 -15.70
CA GLU A 17 -11.61 -1.94 -14.59
C GLU A 17 -10.94 -0.71 -13.99
N ARG A 18 -10.43 -0.87 -12.77
CA ARG A 18 -9.63 0.15 -12.07
C ARG A 18 -8.15 -0.23 -12.14
N LEU A 19 -7.39 0.42 -13.02
CA LEU A 19 -5.92 0.23 -13.10
C LEU A 19 -5.12 1.22 -12.25
N ASN A 20 -5.74 2.35 -11.87
CA ASN A 20 -5.13 3.40 -11.06
C ASN A 20 -5.87 3.54 -9.73
N GLY A 21 -5.15 3.78 -8.63
CA GLY A 21 -5.77 4.01 -7.32
C GLY A 21 -6.35 2.73 -6.73
N VAL A 22 -5.56 1.65 -6.80
CA VAL A 22 -5.76 0.39 -6.09
C VAL A 22 -4.65 0.26 -5.04
N SER A 23 -4.98 -0.22 -3.85
CA SER A 23 -4.15 -0.31 -2.65
C SER A 23 -2.87 -1.14 -2.85
N TYR A 24 -2.85 -2.06 -3.82
CA TYR A 24 -1.67 -2.83 -4.18
C TYR A 24 -0.83 -2.19 -5.32
N GLN A 25 -1.11 -0.94 -5.66
CA GLN A 25 -0.26 -0.10 -6.53
C GLN A 25 0.82 0.58 -5.66
N GLU A 26 1.88 -0.17 -5.37
CA GLU A 26 2.91 0.20 -4.38
C GLU A 26 4.26 0.54 -5.08
N ASP A 27 4.71 1.80 -5.13
CA ASP A 27 3.95 3.03 -4.87
C ASP A 27 3.50 3.69 -6.19
N ALA A 28 2.38 4.40 -6.15
CA ALA A 28 1.97 5.31 -7.23
C ALA A 28 2.65 6.68 -7.17
N LEU A 29 3.10 7.10 -5.98
CA LEU A 29 3.57 8.46 -5.69
C LEU A 29 4.79 8.39 -4.76
N ILE A 30 5.95 8.89 -5.18
CA ILE A 30 7.20 8.83 -4.40
C ILE A 30 7.93 10.18 -4.51
N THR A 31 8.38 10.73 -3.38
CA THR A 31 9.36 11.81 -3.35
C THR A 31 10.77 11.25 -3.26
N PHE A 32 11.69 11.79 -4.07
CA PHE A 32 13.11 11.49 -4.06
C PHE A 32 13.90 12.78 -4.26
N GLY A 33 14.58 13.23 -3.19
CA GLY A 33 15.24 14.53 -3.13
C GLY A 33 14.23 15.68 -3.30
N ASP A 34 14.52 16.58 -4.25
CA ASP A 34 13.71 17.79 -4.48
C ASP A 34 12.50 17.55 -5.39
N TYR A 35 12.26 16.31 -5.83
CA TYR A 35 11.23 15.97 -6.80
C TYR A 35 10.27 14.91 -6.27
N GLN A 36 9.00 15.08 -6.61
CA GLN A 36 7.96 14.07 -6.45
C GLN A 36 7.63 13.46 -7.81
N TYR A 37 7.46 12.14 -7.85
CA TYR A 37 7.18 11.33 -9.02
C TYR A 37 5.82 10.64 -8.86
N VAL A 38 5.08 10.51 -9.94
CA VAL A 38 3.79 9.79 -9.98
C VAL A 38 3.75 8.87 -11.19
N THR A 39 3.11 7.71 -11.06
CA THR A 39 2.87 6.79 -12.18
C THR A 39 1.39 6.41 -12.28
N PHE A 40 0.87 6.40 -13.50
CA PHE A 40 -0.52 6.02 -13.79
C PHE A 40 -0.71 5.64 -15.25
N TYR A 41 -1.78 4.90 -15.55
CA TYR A 41 -2.25 4.67 -16.92
C TYR A 41 -3.13 5.79 -17.43
N GLU A 42 -2.99 6.13 -18.71
CA GLU A 42 -3.86 7.06 -19.44
C GLU A 42 -4.33 6.43 -20.75
N THR A 43 -5.59 6.66 -21.13
CA THR A 43 -6.11 6.21 -22.43
C THR A 43 -5.45 6.93 -23.58
N THR A 44 -4.99 6.15 -24.55
CA THR A 44 -4.40 6.67 -25.79
C THR A 44 -5.46 7.21 -26.74
N SER A 45 -5.04 7.88 -27.81
CA SER A 45 -5.95 8.31 -28.88
C SER A 45 -6.67 7.16 -29.61
N LYS A 46 -6.29 5.89 -29.36
CA LYS A 46 -6.98 4.72 -29.91
C LYS A 46 -8.25 4.35 -29.11
N GLY A 47 -8.47 4.94 -27.94
CA GLY A 47 -9.66 4.71 -27.10
C GLY A 47 -9.59 3.43 -26.27
N TYR A 48 -10.76 2.88 -25.94
CA TYR A 48 -10.99 1.72 -25.08
C TYR A 48 -9.92 0.62 -25.20
N ALA A 49 -9.47 0.09 -24.06
CA ALA A 49 -8.45 -0.96 -23.95
C ALA A 49 -7.09 -0.64 -24.58
N ASN A 50 -6.79 0.63 -24.86
CA ASN A 50 -5.47 1.07 -25.30
C ASN A 50 -4.96 2.13 -24.33
N HIS A 51 -4.12 1.70 -23.38
CA HIS A 51 -3.59 2.57 -22.32
C HIS A 51 -2.06 2.57 -22.34
N TYR A 52 -1.47 3.73 -22.04
CA TYR A 52 -0.03 3.88 -21.84
C TYR A 52 0.30 4.20 -20.40
N VAL A 53 1.44 3.70 -19.94
CA VAL A 53 2.06 4.12 -18.69
C VAL A 53 2.53 5.56 -18.85
N LYS A 54 2.23 6.40 -17.85
CA LYS A 54 2.64 7.79 -17.79
C LYS A 54 3.36 8.03 -16.47
N VAL A 55 4.56 8.60 -16.56
CA VAL A 55 5.38 9.01 -15.43
C VAL A 55 5.34 10.53 -15.36
N GLY A 56 4.78 11.06 -14.28
CA GLY A 56 4.83 12.48 -13.96
C GLY A 56 5.96 12.78 -12.98
N ARG A 57 6.53 13.97 -13.04
CA ARG A 57 7.37 14.53 -11.97
C ARG A 57 7.05 15.99 -11.75
N ARG A 58 7.21 16.48 -10.51
CA ARG A 58 7.24 17.90 -10.19
C ARG A 58 8.32 18.20 -9.16
N ARG A 59 8.80 19.44 -9.14
CA ARG A 59 9.64 19.91 -8.03
C ARG A 59 8.77 20.13 -6.80
N VAL A 60 9.28 19.82 -5.62
CA VAL A 60 8.59 20.03 -4.32
C VAL A 60 9.43 20.79 -3.30
N ASP A 61 10.69 21.12 -3.63
CA ASP A 61 11.63 21.84 -2.74
C ASP A 61 12.55 22.74 -3.60
N PRO A 62 12.71 24.05 -3.30
CA PRO A 62 12.10 24.81 -2.19
C PRO A 62 10.62 25.11 -2.39
N ASP A 63 10.13 25.08 -3.63
CA ASP A 63 8.75 25.42 -3.96
C ASP A 63 8.14 24.34 -4.86
N VAL A 64 6.83 24.12 -4.69
CA VAL A 64 6.06 23.21 -5.53
C VAL A 64 5.92 23.78 -6.94
N GLY A 65 6.43 23.04 -7.93
CA GLY A 65 6.35 23.41 -9.34
C GLY A 65 5.28 22.65 -10.12
N ASP A 66 5.15 22.99 -11.41
CA ASP A 66 4.25 22.30 -12.33
C ASP A 66 4.67 20.84 -12.59
N TRP A 67 3.69 19.99 -12.85
CA TRP A 67 3.91 18.62 -13.29
C TRP A 67 4.43 18.56 -14.73
N GLN A 68 5.45 17.74 -14.95
CA GLN A 68 6.00 17.36 -16.25
C GLN A 68 5.73 15.87 -16.46
N TYR A 69 5.38 15.47 -17.68
CA TYR A 69 5.00 14.09 -17.97
C TYR A 69 5.86 13.47 -19.07
N LEU A 70 6.14 12.18 -18.90
CA LEU A 70 6.69 11.27 -19.89
C LEU A 70 5.70 10.12 -20.10
N THR A 71 5.33 9.86 -21.34
CA THR A 71 4.49 8.71 -21.70
C THR A 71 5.35 7.61 -22.32
N LEU A 72 5.26 6.39 -21.80
CA LEU A 72 5.93 5.21 -22.35
C LEU A 72 5.07 4.65 -23.50
N SER A 73 5.20 5.27 -24.68
CA SER A 73 4.38 4.93 -25.85
C SER A 73 4.81 3.67 -26.60
N ASP A 74 5.92 3.06 -26.19
CA ASP A 74 6.49 1.83 -26.75
C ASP A 74 5.87 0.55 -26.18
N TYR A 75 5.03 0.67 -25.14
CA TYR A 75 4.28 -0.44 -24.57
C TYR A 75 2.79 -0.09 -24.41
N THR A 76 1.92 -0.78 -25.13
CA THR A 76 0.46 -0.67 -24.91
C THR A 76 0.05 -1.74 -23.90
N GLN A 77 -0.70 -1.31 -22.88
CA GLN A 77 -1.35 -2.20 -21.92
C GLN A 77 -2.12 -3.33 -22.62
N THR A 78 -1.95 -4.57 -22.17
CA THR A 78 -2.35 -5.74 -22.96
C THR A 78 -3.75 -6.28 -22.67
N THR A 79 -4.23 -6.21 -21.43
CA THR A 79 -5.52 -6.79 -21.01
C THR A 79 -6.16 -5.97 -19.92
N ILE A 80 -7.34 -5.39 -20.15
CA ILE A 80 -8.03 -4.59 -19.13
C ILE A 80 -8.43 -5.47 -17.93
N ASP A 81 -7.64 -5.38 -16.86
CA ASP A 81 -7.73 -6.23 -15.67
C ASP A 81 -7.23 -5.43 -14.46
N GLY A 82 -8.05 -5.29 -13.42
CA GLY A 82 -7.72 -4.46 -12.25
C GLY A 82 -6.39 -4.82 -11.56
N HIS A 83 -5.86 -6.03 -11.77
CA HIS A 83 -4.58 -6.46 -11.22
C HIS A 83 -3.36 -5.87 -11.97
N ASN A 84 -3.54 -5.42 -13.22
CA ASN A 84 -2.47 -4.99 -14.12
C ASN A 84 -1.94 -3.56 -13.83
N MET A 85 -1.92 -3.18 -12.56
CA MET A 85 -1.47 -1.86 -12.07
C MET A 85 0.04 -1.61 -12.30
N ILE A 86 0.51 -0.42 -11.93
CA ILE A 86 1.93 -0.01 -12.04
C ILE A 86 2.54 0.18 -10.66
N SER A 87 3.63 -0.51 -10.36
CA SER A 87 4.45 -0.30 -9.17
C SER A 87 5.70 0.49 -9.53
N MET A 88 6.07 1.45 -8.68
CA MET A 88 7.27 2.27 -8.83
C MET A 88 8.18 2.14 -7.62
N GLY A 89 9.49 2.14 -7.87
CA GLY A 89 10.53 2.31 -6.84
C GLY A 89 11.64 3.21 -7.37
N ILE A 90 12.33 3.94 -6.50
CA ILE A 90 13.48 4.79 -6.88
C ILE A 90 14.68 4.38 -6.04
N SER A 91 15.71 3.82 -6.69
CA SER A 91 16.93 3.39 -5.98
C SER A 91 17.82 4.59 -5.64
N GLY A 92 18.71 4.42 -4.67
CA GLY A 92 19.61 5.48 -4.19
C GLY A 92 20.59 6.02 -5.25
N ASP A 93 20.75 5.32 -6.39
CA ASP A 93 21.47 5.81 -7.57
C ASP A 93 20.59 6.67 -8.52
N GLY A 94 19.37 6.99 -8.11
CA GLY A 94 18.42 7.87 -8.81
C GLY A 94 17.68 7.23 -9.98
N LYS A 95 17.74 5.89 -10.14
CA LYS A 95 16.98 5.20 -11.19
C LYS A 95 15.54 4.94 -10.76
N ILE A 96 14.62 5.24 -11.66
CA ILE A 96 13.20 4.88 -11.52
C ILE A 96 13.01 3.46 -12.07
N HIS A 97 12.48 2.57 -11.23
CA HIS A 97 12.12 1.20 -11.57
C HIS A 97 10.60 1.13 -11.67
N LEU A 98 10.10 0.52 -12.75
CA LEU A 98 8.68 0.32 -12.97
C LEU A 98 8.42 -1.15 -13.27
N SER A 99 7.37 -1.71 -12.68
CA SER A 99 6.82 -3.02 -13.04
C SER A 99 5.32 -2.88 -13.24
N PHE A 100 4.78 -3.40 -14.36
CA PHE A 100 3.39 -3.14 -14.74
C PHE A 100 2.85 -4.18 -15.73
N ASP A 101 1.51 -4.25 -15.81
CA ASP A 101 0.76 -5.10 -16.74
C ASP A 101 0.96 -6.62 -16.50
N HIS A 102 0.85 -7.03 -15.23
CA HIS A 102 1.00 -8.42 -14.81
C HIS A 102 -0.27 -8.98 -14.14
N HIS A 103 -0.66 -10.21 -14.52
CA HIS A 103 -1.62 -11.04 -13.78
C HIS A 103 -1.26 -12.53 -13.87
N ALA A 104 -1.33 -13.22 -12.73
CA ALA A 104 -1.18 -14.65 -12.50
C ALA A 104 0.19 -15.25 -12.88
N ARG A 105 0.37 -15.62 -14.15
CA ARG A 105 1.49 -16.49 -14.60
C ARG A 105 2.81 -15.76 -14.83
N ARG A 106 2.84 -14.43 -14.70
CA ARG A 106 4.04 -13.61 -14.93
C ARG A 106 4.55 -12.96 -13.64
N ALA A 107 3.66 -12.37 -12.86
CA ALA A 107 3.81 -11.87 -11.49
C ALA A 107 2.46 -11.23 -11.08
N LEU A 108 2.27 -10.94 -9.80
CA LEU A 108 1.14 -10.20 -9.24
C LEU A 108 1.64 -9.37 -8.05
N GLU A 109 0.94 -8.28 -7.73
CA GLU A 109 1.09 -7.60 -6.43
C GLU A 109 2.53 -7.14 -6.17
N LEU A 110 3.16 -6.51 -7.17
CA LEU A 110 4.55 -6.07 -7.07
C LEU A 110 4.68 -4.87 -6.12
N SER A 111 5.68 -4.90 -5.24
CA SER A 111 6.01 -3.76 -4.38
C SER A 111 7.51 -3.54 -4.33
N PHE A 112 7.94 -2.28 -4.40
CA PHE A 112 9.32 -1.90 -4.18
C PHE A 112 9.49 -1.36 -2.75
N GLU A 113 10.53 -1.81 -2.06
CA GLU A 113 10.90 -1.28 -0.75
C GLU A 113 12.35 -0.79 -0.76
N SER A 114 12.57 0.44 -0.29
CA SER A 114 13.91 1.05 -0.27
C SER A 114 14.71 0.66 0.96
N LEU A 115 15.98 0.33 0.77
CA LEU A 115 16.91 0.04 1.85
C LEU A 115 17.80 1.26 2.14
N GLU A 116 18.28 1.37 3.38
CA GLU A 116 19.15 2.48 3.83
C GLU A 116 20.41 2.66 2.98
N ASN A 117 20.93 1.58 2.40
CA ASN A 117 22.12 1.62 1.55
C ASN A 117 21.82 2.01 0.09
N GLY A 118 20.58 2.42 -0.22
CA GLY A 118 20.13 2.82 -1.55
C GLY A 118 19.70 1.66 -2.46
N ASP A 119 19.78 0.42 -1.99
CA ASP A 119 19.25 -0.74 -2.71
C ASP A 119 17.71 -0.75 -2.69
N LEU A 120 17.11 -1.54 -3.58
CA LEU A 120 15.68 -1.83 -3.56
C LEU A 120 15.43 -3.32 -3.34
N LEU A 121 14.39 -3.65 -2.60
CA LEU A 121 13.74 -4.94 -2.68
C LEU A 121 12.57 -4.83 -3.67
N LEU A 122 12.34 -5.91 -4.42
CA LEU A 122 11.14 -6.13 -5.21
C LEU A 122 10.44 -7.36 -4.66
N GLU A 123 9.30 -7.16 -4.03
CA GLU A 123 8.39 -8.21 -3.62
C GLU A 123 7.38 -8.45 -4.74
N PHE A 124 7.05 -9.72 -4.98
CA PHE A 124 6.04 -10.09 -5.95
C PHE A 124 5.53 -11.51 -5.74
N ARG A 125 4.30 -11.72 -6.19
CA ARG A 125 3.62 -13.00 -6.12
C ARG A 125 3.63 -13.73 -7.45
N ILE A 126 3.90 -15.04 -7.44
CA ILE A 126 3.74 -15.92 -8.61
C ILE A 126 2.64 -16.94 -8.29
N GLY A 127 1.64 -17.05 -9.17
CA GLY A 127 0.57 -18.05 -9.06
C GLY A 127 -0.83 -17.45 -9.11
N GLN A 128 -1.85 -18.28 -8.86
CA GLN A 128 -3.27 -17.90 -8.91
C GLN A 128 -3.90 -17.83 -7.52
N SER A 129 -5.09 -17.23 -7.39
CA SER A 129 -5.86 -17.24 -6.13
C SER A 129 -6.08 -18.70 -5.68
N GLY A 130 -5.71 -19.04 -4.44
CA GLY A 130 -5.69 -20.42 -3.91
C GLY A 130 -4.43 -21.27 -4.23
N ALA A 131 -3.52 -20.79 -5.09
CA ALA A 131 -2.20 -21.38 -5.28
C ALA A 131 -1.15 -20.33 -5.72
N GLY A 132 -0.70 -19.46 -4.82
CA GLY A 132 0.38 -18.50 -5.12
C GLY A 132 1.36 -18.28 -3.98
N ASP A 133 2.61 -18.03 -4.35
CA ASP A 133 3.75 -17.86 -3.46
C ASP A 133 4.37 -16.48 -3.62
N SER A 134 4.97 -15.96 -2.55
CA SER A 134 5.61 -14.63 -2.52
C SER A 134 7.13 -14.72 -2.60
N TYR A 135 7.73 -13.84 -3.39
CA TYR A 135 9.15 -13.83 -3.75
C TYR A 135 9.74 -12.45 -3.47
N ILE A 136 11.04 -12.43 -3.15
CA ILE A 136 11.81 -11.19 -3.05
C ILE A 136 12.99 -11.28 -4.02
N HIS A 137 13.27 -10.18 -4.72
CA HIS A 137 14.52 -9.91 -5.41
C HIS A 137 15.16 -8.62 -4.86
N ARG A 138 16.48 -8.48 -4.99
CA ARG A 138 17.19 -7.27 -4.55
C ARG A 138 17.91 -6.60 -5.71
N TYR A 139 17.73 -5.31 -5.85
CA TYR A 139 18.54 -4.45 -6.70
C TYR A 139 19.70 -3.88 -5.92
N SER A 140 20.92 -3.99 -6.46
CA SER A 140 22.08 -3.32 -5.89
C SER A 140 22.35 -2.00 -6.61
N SER A 141 22.20 -0.88 -5.91
CA SER A 141 22.49 0.48 -6.41
C SER A 141 23.96 0.66 -6.79
N SER A 142 24.87 -0.02 -6.08
CA SER A 142 26.31 0.06 -6.34
C SER A 142 26.76 -0.64 -7.63
N THR A 143 26.03 -1.66 -8.09
CA THR A 143 26.38 -2.45 -9.28
C THR A 143 25.39 -2.27 -10.43
N GLY A 144 24.21 -1.74 -10.12
CA GLY A 144 23.09 -1.59 -11.05
C GLY A 144 22.43 -2.90 -11.46
N GLN A 145 22.57 -3.98 -10.69
CA GLN A 145 22.09 -5.32 -11.04
C GLN A 145 21.02 -5.85 -10.07
N TRP A 146 20.10 -6.66 -10.60
CA TRP A 146 19.14 -7.44 -9.81
C TRP A 146 19.71 -8.80 -9.44
N GLN A 147 19.49 -9.21 -8.19
CA GLN A 147 19.78 -10.53 -7.65
C GLN A 147 18.49 -11.20 -7.18
N ALA A 148 18.27 -12.44 -7.60
CA ALA A 148 17.18 -13.22 -7.06
C ALA A 148 17.48 -13.71 -5.64
N TYR A 149 16.66 -13.34 -4.65
CA TYR A 149 16.70 -14.00 -3.33
C TYR A 149 15.83 -15.25 -3.35
N GLY A 150 14.62 -15.15 -3.90
CA GLY A 150 13.73 -16.29 -4.14
C GLY A 150 12.45 -16.24 -3.29
N LYS A 151 11.82 -17.39 -3.17
CA LYS A 151 10.55 -17.56 -2.44
C LYS A 151 10.79 -17.43 -0.94
N TYR A 152 9.98 -16.62 -0.26
CA TYR A 152 10.06 -16.43 1.19
C TYR A 152 8.76 -16.78 1.93
N LEU A 153 7.60 -16.77 1.24
CA LEU A 153 6.30 -17.11 1.81
C LEU A 153 5.55 -18.03 0.84
N GLU A 154 5.08 -19.16 1.35
CA GLU A 154 4.49 -20.27 0.60
C GLU A 154 3.10 -20.62 1.13
N GLY A 155 2.14 -20.73 0.22
CA GLY A 155 0.79 -21.21 0.54
C GLY A 155 0.74 -22.71 0.83
N SER A 156 -0.26 -23.17 1.56
CA SER A 156 -0.47 -24.58 1.90
C SER A 156 -1.87 -25.03 1.50
N ASP A 157 -2.12 -25.13 0.19
CA ASP A 157 -3.47 -25.27 -0.41
C ASP A 157 -4.39 -24.08 -0.09
N ASN A 158 -3.77 -22.91 0.09
CA ASN A 158 -4.37 -21.62 0.36
C ASN A 158 -3.38 -20.51 -0.09
N ASN A 159 -3.76 -19.24 0.06
CA ASN A 159 -2.90 -18.11 -0.31
C ASN A 159 -2.64 -17.18 0.84
N ALA A 160 -1.37 -16.81 1.03
CA ALA A 160 -1.05 -15.58 1.74
C ALA A 160 -1.26 -14.36 0.84
N TYR A 161 -1.78 -13.29 1.44
CA TYR A 161 -1.85 -11.96 0.83
C TYR A 161 -1.24 -10.95 1.79
N ILE A 162 -0.09 -10.39 1.42
CA ILE A 162 0.61 -9.44 2.28
C ILE A 162 -0.15 -8.11 2.35
N ASN A 163 -0.09 -7.46 3.51
CA ASN A 163 -0.60 -6.10 3.70
C ASN A 163 0.49 -5.05 3.41
N GLY A 164 1.76 -5.45 3.46
CA GLY A 164 2.91 -4.61 3.15
C GLY A 164 4.24 -5.29 3.46
N LEU A 165 5.30 -4.65 2.97
CA LEU A 165 6.69 -4.99 3.21
C LEU A 165 7.44 -3.69 3.54
N ASP A 166 7.62 -3.41 4.83
CA ASP A 166 8.21 -2.14 5.29
C ASP A 166 9.60 -2.37 5.88
N TYR A 167 10.55 -1.51 5.52
CA TYR A 167 11.91 -1.51 6.05
C TYR A 167 12.15 -0.29 6.95
N VAL A 168 12.55 -0.54 8.20
CA VAL A 168 12.87 0.51 9.18
C VAL A 168 14.04 0.05 10.05
N ASP A 169 15.07 0.89 10.17
CA ASP A 169 16.22 0.72 11.08
C ASP A 169 16.85 -0.67 10.99
N GLY A 170 17.28 -1.05 9.79
CA GLY A 170 17.91 -2.36 9.56
C GLY A 170 16.96 -3.55 9.42
N ARG A 171 15.66 -3.42 9.73
CA ARG A 171 14.71 -4.54 9.80
C ARG A 171 13.57 -4.41 8.79
N LEU A 172 13.29 -5.51 8.11
CA LEU A 172 12.16 -5.69 7.19
C LEU A 172 10.99 -6.33 7.95
N TYR A 173 9.77 -5.88 7.70
CA TYR A 173 8.56 -6.37 8.37
C TYR A 173 7.48 -6.69 7.35
N THR A 174 6.76 -7.80 7.56
CA THR A 174 5.60 -8.13 6.75
C THR A 174 4.49 -8.73 7.58
N THR A 175 3.27 -8.42 7.20
CA THR A 175 2.04 -9.05 7.70
C THR A 175 1.21 -9.50 6.54
N TRP A 176 0.37 -10.51 6.77
CA TRP A 176 -0.53 -11.04 5.76
C TRP A 176 -1.80 -11.56 6.39
N THR A 177 -2.80 -11.79 5.54
CA THR A 177 -3.94 -12.67 5.81
C THR A 177 -3.85 -13.91 4.93
N VAL A 178 -4.55 -14.98 5.28
CA VAL A 178 -4.62 -16.21 4.48
C VAL A 178 -6.01 -16.35 3.89
N ARG A 179 -6.11 -16.75 2.63
CA ARG A 179 -7.36 -17.07 1.95
C ARG A 179 -7.39 -18.54 1.56
N GLU A 180 -8.38 -19.27 2.05
CA GLU A 180 -8.47 -20.73 1.83
C GLU A 180 -8.97 -21.10 0.43
N THR A 181 -9.81 -20.27 -0.20
CA THR A 181 -10.39 -20.56 -1.51
C THR A 181 -10.40 -19.31 -2.40
N PRO A 182 -10.81 -19.38 -3.69
CA PRO A 182 -10.98 -18.18 -4.49
C PRO A 182 -12.00 -17.18 -3.95
N ASP A 183 -12.91 -17.59 -3.05
CA ASP A 183 -13.88 -16.68 -2.42
C ASP A 183 -13.19 -15.78 -1.38
N ALA A 184 -13.31 -14.46 -1.57
CA ALA A 184 -12.77 -13.45 -0.67
C ALA A 184 -13.28 -13.58 0.77
N ASN A 185 -14.47 -14.14 0.99
CA ASN A 185 -15.01 -14.34 2.33
C ASN A 185 -14.30 -15.47 3.10
N THR A 186 -13.38 -16.20 2.47
CA THR A 186 -12.51 -17.20 3.11
C THR A 186 -11.16 -16.64 3.57
N ASN A 187 -10.97 -15.31 3.50
CA ASN A 187 -9.88 -14.63 4.20
C ASN A 187 -9.99 -14.86 5.72
N HIS A 188 -8.87 -15.10 6.39
CA HIS A 188 -8.81 -15.32 7.82
C HIS A 188 -7.43 -14.99 8.39
N GLY A 189 -7.41 -14.72 9.69
CA GLY A 189 -6.20 -14.49 10.48
C GLY A 189 -5.41 -13.22 10.11
N VAL A 190 -4.61 -12.76 11.06
CA VAL A 190 -3.53 -11.79 10.85
C VAL A 190 -2.22 -12.44 11.25
N PHE A 191 -1.26 -12.45 10.34
CA PHE A 191 0.02 -13.12 10.51
C PHE A 191 1.18 -12.12 10.39
N PHE A 192 2.35 -12.48 10.91
CA PHE A 192 3.51 -11.60 10.97
C PHE A 192 4.84 -12.33 10.91
N ALA A 193 5.81 -11.71 10.23
CA ALA A 193 7.22 -12.05 10.30
C ALA A 193 8.09 -10.80 10.11
N TYR A 194 9.34 -10.86 10.59
CA TYR A 194 10.36 -9.84 10.32
C TYR A 194 11.67 -10.48 9.86
N SER A 195 12.54 -9.69 9.22
CA SER A 195 13.86 -10.11 8.76
C SER A 195 14.92 -9.03 9.07
N ASP A 196 16.06 -9.45 9.62
CA ASP A 196 17.19 -8.57 9.97
C ASP A 196 18.28 -8.52 8.89
N ASP A 197 18.08 -9.19 7.75
CA ASP A 197 19.06 -9.33 6.67
C ASP A 197 18.46 -9.08 5.28
N ALA A 198 17.48 -8.18 5.24
CA ALA A 198 16.75 -7.75 4.04
C ALA A 198 15.99 -8.88 3.32
N GLY A 199 15.41 -9.81 4.08
CA GLY A 199 14.49 -10.82 3.58
C GLY A 199 15.11 -12.20 3.32
N LYS A 200 16.33 -12.48 3.79
CA LYS A 200 16.96 -13.80 3.61
C LYS A 200 16.61 -14.78 4.73
N THR A 201 16.59 -14.32 5.97
CA THR A 201 16.14 -15.07 7.15
C THR A 201 14.98 -14.35 7.81
N TRP A 202 14.04 -15.11 8.37
CA TRP A 202 12.80 -14.59 8.90
C TRP A 202 12.54 -15.10 10.31
N PHE A 203 11.88 -14.28 11.10
CA PHE A 203 11.59 -14.53 12.51
C PHE A 203 10.14 -14.19 12.82
N ASN A 204 9.52 -14.93 13.73
CA ASN A 204 8.21 -14.59 14.26
C ASN A 204 8.29 -13.45 15.30
N THR A 205 7.14 -13.03 15.83
CA THR A 205 7.08 -11.92 16.81
C THR A 205 7.89 -12.16 18.10
N ASN A 206 8.15 -13.41 18.45
CA ASN A 206 8.91 -13.83 19.63
C ASN A 206 10.42 -13.95 19.35
N GLY A 207 10.88 -13.63 18.14
CA GLY A 207 12.27 -13.72 17.72
C GLY A 207 12.75 -15.15 17.46
N THR A 208 11.83 -16.10 17.26
CA THR A 208 12.18 -17.45 16.82
C THR A 208 12.36 -17.47 15.30
N GLU A 209 13.48 -17.99 14.83
CA GLU A 209 13.75 -18.18 13.40
C GLU A 209 12.72 -19.12 12.77
N LEU A 210 12.23 -18.74 11.60
CA LEU A 210 11.24 -19.46 10.82
C LEU A 210 11.92 -20.28 9.71
N PRO A 211 11.39 -21.45 9.35
CA PRO A 211 11.77 -22.13 8.12
C PRO A 211 11.63 -21.22 6.89
N SER A 212 12.50 -21.42 5.90
CA SER A 212 12.45 -20.73 4.62
C SER A 212 12.17 -21.71 3.47
N PRO A 213 11.11 -21.52 2.67
CA PRO A 213 10.11 -20.46 2.79
C PRO A 213 9.21 -20.64 4.03
N ILE A 214 8.62 -19.54 4.49
CA ILE A 214 7.61 -19.55 5.55
C ILE A 214 6.34 -20.16 4.96
N SER A 215 5.86 -21.28 5.50
CA SER A 215 4.56 -21.83 5.11
C SER A 215 3.44 -21.13 5.88
N THR A 216 2.30 -20.89 5.22
CA THR A 216 1.06 -20.42 5.88
C THR A 216 0.53 -21.37 6.96
N ALA A 217 0.98 -22.63 6.98
CA ALA A 217 0.62 -23.61 8.01
C ALA A 217 1.41 -23.44 9.33
N ILE A 218 2.31 -22.46 9.43
CA ILE A 218 3.10 -22.23 10.64
C ILE A 218 2.32 -21.36 11.63
N ASP A 219 1.71 -22.00 12.63
CA ASP A 219 0.90 -21.34 13.66
C ASP A 219 1.64 -20.22 14.41
N SER A 220 2.95 -20.35 14.60
CA SER A 220 3.75 -19.36 15.35
C SER A 220 3.85 -17.98 14.67
N THR A 221 3.41 -17.87 13.42
CA THR A 221 3.30 -16.60 12.69
C THR A 221 1.95 -15.91 12.88
N MET A 222 0.92 -16.63 13.34
CA MET A 222 -0.41 -16.07 13.57
C MET A 222 -0.41 -15.19 14.82
N ILE A 223 -0.81 -13.94 14.65
CA ILE A 223 -0.89 -12.92 15.70
C ILE A 223 -2.30 -12.77 16.24
N TRP A 224 -3.29 -12.87 15.35
CA TRP A 224 -4.67 -12.69 15.71
C TRP A 224 -5.55 -13.63 14.92
N GLU A 225 -6.40 -14.37 15.63
CA GLU A 225 -7.41 -15.22 14.99
C GLU A 225 -8.58 -14.35 14.54
N VAL A 226 -8.85 -14.39 13.23
CA VAL A 226 -10.05 -13.80 12.61
C VAL A 226 -10.65 -14.90 11.76
N PRO A 227 -11.78 -15.50 12.16
CA PRO A 227 -12.37 -16.62 11.41
C PRO A 227 -12.75 -16.24 9.97
N GLN A 228 -12.84 -17.24 9.10
CA GLN A 228 -13.51 -17.06 7.80
C GLN A 228 -14.94 -16.56 7.98
N ASN A 229 -15.50 -15.94 6.94
CA ASN A 229 -16.82 -15.32 6.92
C ASN A 229 -16.96 -14.09 7.84
N SER A 230 -15.83 -13.51 8.26
CA SER A 230 -15.80 -12.26 9.04
C SER A 230 -15.81 -11.00 8.16
N ARG A 231 -16.10 -11.14 6.86
CA ARG A 231 -16.02 -10.09 5.83
C ARG A 231 -14.66 -9.36 5.77
N MET A 232 -13.59 -10.03 6.19
CA MET A 232 -12.23 -9.52 6.11
C MET A 232 -11.75 -9.42 4.66
N VAL A 233 -11.06 -8.33 4.32
CA VAL A 233 -10.39 -8.18 3.03
C VAL A 233 -8.90 -8.46 3.16
N ASN A 234 -8.26 -8.79 2.04
CA ASN A 234 -6.82 -8.92 1.93
C ASN A 234 -6.17 -7.66 1.34
N GLN A 235 -4.88 -7.47 1.63
CA GLN A 235 -4.04 -6.36 1.13
C GLN A 235 -4.61 -4.97 1.46
N GLU A 236 -5.07 -4.77 2.69
CA GLU A 236 -5.62 -3.48 3.11
C GLU A 236 -4.50 -2.45 3.34
N GLY A 237 -3.82 -2.50 4.48
CA GLY A 237 -2.63 -1.67 4.66
C GLY A 237 -1.76 -2.04 5.85
N GLN A 238 -0.47 -1.76 5.71
CA GLN A 238 0.53 -1.85 6.75
C GLN A 238 1.36 -0.57 6.78
N LEU A 239 1.92 -0.26 7.94
CA LEU A 239 2.98 0.71 8.13
C LEU A 239 3.88 0.24 9.28
N VAL A 240 5.18 0.44 9.16
CA VAL A 240 6.09 0.47 10.32
C VAL A 240 6.52 1.90 10.58
N ASP A 241 6.32 2.37 11.81
CA ASP A 241 6.65 3.74 12.19
C ASP A 241 8.13 3.92 12.57
N ALA A 242 8.55 5.17 12.77
CA ALA A 242 9.93 5.51 13.11
C ALA A 242 10.43 4.92 14.46
N LYS A 243 9.56 4.29 15.25
CA LYS A 243 9.90 3.62 16.52
C LYS A 243 9.89 2.10 16.39
N GLY A 244 9.76 1.57 15.18
CA GLY A 244 9.71 0.13 14.91
C GLY A 244 8.41 -0.54 15.37
N ARG A 245 7.34 0.24 15.59
CA ARG A 245 6.01 -0.31 15.86
C ARG A 245 5.34 -0.67 14.55
N VAL A 246 4.65 -1.81 14.53
CA VAL A 246 3.96 -2.30 13.35
C VAL A 246 2.49 -1.96 13.46
N HIS A 247 1.96 -1.25 12.47
CA HIS A 247 0.56 -0.86 12.36
C HIS A 247 -0.05 -1.59 11.18
N VAL A 248 -1.15 -2.30 11.41
CA VAL A 248 -1.90 -2.98 10.35
C VAL A 248 -3.33 -2.46 10.36
N LEU A 249 -3.80 -2.01 9.21
CA LEU A 249 -5.21 -1.74 8.96
C LEU A 249 -5.80 -2.96 8.27
N MET A 250 -6.88 -3.47 8.82
CA MET A 250 -7.74 -4.47 8.19
C MET A 250 -9.20 -4.08 8.44
N ARG A 251 -10.15 -4.95 8.09
CA ARG A 251 -11.55 -4.83 8.46
C ARG A 251 -12.11 -6.18 8.88
N ASP A 252 -13.11 -6.17 9.75
CA ASP A 252 -13.95 -7.34 10.02
C ASP A 252 -15.30 -6.94 10.62
N ASN A 253 -16.22 -7.90 10.70
CA ASN A 253 -17.56 -7.72 11.29
C ASN A 253 -17.76 -8.46 12.63
N LEU A 254 -16.67 -8.79 13.35
CA LEU A 254 -16.74 -9.62 14.57
C LEU A 254 -17.51 -8.95 15.72
N SER A 255 -17.62 -7.62 15.70
CA SER A 255 -18.36 -6.83 16.69
C SER A 255 -19.88 -6.80 16.45
N GLY A 256 -20.36 -7.37 15.34
CA GLY A 256 -21.72 -7.18 14.83
C GLY A 256 -21.86 -6.01 13.85
N GLU A 257 -20.88 -5.10 13.82
CA GLU A 257 -20.73 -4.04 12.83
C GLU A 257 -19.46 -4.27 12.02
N HIS A 258 -19.51 -3.97 10.72
CA HIS A 258 -18.33 -4.06 9.85
C HIS A 258 -17.50 -2.80 10.02
N LEU A 259 -16.32 -2.93 10.64
CA LEU A 259 -15.47 -1.82 11.04
C LEU A 259 -14.05 -2.03 10.53
N TYR A 260 -13.37 -0.92 10.25
CA TYR A 260 -11.91 -0.92 10.15
C TYR A 260 -11.29 -1.27 11.51
N GLN A 261 -10.21 -2.03 11.47
CA GLN A 261 -9.50 -2.56 12.63
C GLN A 261 -8.04 -2.14 12.55
N HIS A 262 -7.54 -1.58 13.65
CA HIS A 262 -6.13 -1.24 13.82
C HIS A 262 -5.46 -2.27 14.73
N TYR A 263 -4.51 -3.01 14.16
CA TYR A 263 -3.60 -3.89 14.91
C TYR A 263 -2.28 -3.15 15.12
N LEU A 264 -1.77 -3.22 16.35
CA LEU A 264 -0.53 -2.57 16.76
C LEU A 264 0.39 -3.58 17.42
N ARG A 265 1.59 -3.76 16.88
CA ARG A 265 2.73 -4.34 17.59
C ARG A 265 3.55 -3.22 18.22
N ASP A 266 3.67 -3.22 19.54
CA ASP A 266 4.57 -2.28 20.22
C ASP A 266 6.05 -2.66 20.04
N SER A 267 6.96 -1.79 20.50
CA SER A 267 8.40 -2.01 20.41
C SER A 267 8.90 -3.18 21.27
N ALA A 268 8.10 -3.65 22.24
CA ALA A 268 8.38 -4.84 23.04
C ALA A 268 7.86 -6.13 22.37
N GLY A 269 7.18 -6.01 21.21
CA GLY A 269 6.65 -7.13 20.45
C GLY A 269 5.28 -7.63 20.89
N LYS A 270 4.59 -6.86 21.74
CA LYS A 270 3.22 -7.18 22.17
C LYS A 270 2.22 -6.60 21.18
N TRP A 271 1.20 -7.39 20.88
CA TRP A 271 0.13 -7.02 19.96
C TRP A 271 -1.14 -6.55 20.67
N THR A 272 -1.82 -5.59 20.07
CA THR A 272 -3.17 -5.14 20.45
C THR A 272 -4.01 -4.92 19.19
N LYS A 273 -5.33 -5.03 19.32
CA LYS A 273 -6.31 -4.75 18.28
C LYS A 273 -7.34 -3.77 18.83
N ASN A 274 -7.66 -2.73 18.08
CA ASN A 274 -8.73 -1.79 18.41
C ASN A 274 -9.52 -1.44 17.14
N PRO A 275 -10.86 -1.32 17.20
CA PRO A 275 -11.62 -0.81 16.07
C PRO A 275 -11.30 0.68 15.85
N ILE A 276 -11.30 1.10 14.58
CA ILE A 276 -11.35 2.52 14.21
C ILE A 276 -12.83 2.90 14.14
N GLN A 277 -13.38 3.25 15.31
CA GLN A 277 -14.79 3.63 15.45
C GLN A 277 -14.90 5.14 15.62
N VAL A 278 -15.51 5.77 14.63
CA VAL A 278 -15.73 7.23 14.54
C VAL A 278 -17.16 7.48 14.08
N ASP A 279 -17.78 8.56 14.54
CA ASP A 279 -19.21 8.81 14.34
C ASP A 279 -19.56 9.25 12.90
N ASP A 280 -18.57 9.69 12.14
CA ASP A 280 -18.74 10.30 10.83
C ASP A 280 -18.20 9.45 9.67
N LEU A 281 -18.03 8.13 9.86
CA LEU A 281 -17.64 7.20 8.79
C LEU A 281 -18.70 6.14 8.60
N ASN A 282 -19.15 5.93 7.35
CA ASN A 282 -19.88 4.71 7.03
C ASN A 282 -18.90 3.53 7.06
N GLY A 283 -19.23 2.49 7.85
CA GLY A 283 -18.39 1.30 7.94
C GLY A 283 -18.16 0.63 6.57
N PRO A 284 -16.98 0.01 6.35
CA PRO A 284 -16.67 -0.61 5.06
C PRO A 284 -17.54 -1.83 4.79
N ASP A 285 -17.67 -2.22 3.52
CA ASP A 285 -18.10 -3.56 3.12
C ASP A 285 -16.98 -4.40 2.48
N LEU A 286 -17.19 -5.69 2.22
CA LEU A 286 -16.17 -6.64 1.73
C LEU A 286 -15.52 -6.20 0.41
N PHE A 287 -16.30 -5.58 -0.48
CA PHE A 287 -15.84 -5.13 -1.80
C PHE A 287 -15.63 -3.62 -1.89
N ASP A 288 -15.79 -2.90 -0.77
CA ASP A 288 -15.51 -1.48 -0.72
C ASP A 288 -14.01 -1.22 -0.83
N PRO A 289 -13.61 -0.07 -1.39
CA PRO A 289 -12.20 0.28 -1.55
C PRO A 289 -11.40 0.14 -0.24
N ARG A 290 -10.18 -0.37 -0.34
CA ARG A 290 -9.22 -0.51 0.76
C ARG A 290 -8.62 0.81 1.22
N GLY A 291 -8.41 0.92 2.53
CA GLY A 291 -7.77 2.09 3.16
C GLY A 291 -6.26 1.93 3.34
N LYS A 292 -5.61 2.98 3.85
CA LYS A 292 -4.17 2.99 4.18
C LYS A 292 -3.89 3.62 5.53
N LEU A 293 -2.72 3.29 6.09
CA LEU A 293 -2.13 3.99 7.22
C LEU A 293 -0.86 4.72 6.78
N ALA A 294 -0.70 5.95 7.25
CA ALA A 294 0.50 6.76 7.05
C ALA A 294 1.02 7.24 8.41
N GLY A 295 2.33 7.38 8.56
CA GLY A 295 2.96 7.81 9.82
C GLY A 295 3.94 8.93 9.59
N ASP A 296 4.00 9.84 10.54
CA ASP A 296 4.96 10.93 10.52
C ASP A 296 6.39 10.45 10.83
N LYS A 297 7.35 11.35 10.73
CA LYS A 297 8.78 11.05 10.96
C LYS A 297 9.13 10.73 12.41
N THR A 298 8.30 11.12 13.37
CA THR A 298 8.55 10.91 14.80
C THR A 298 7.92 9.62 15.31
N GLY A 299 6.92 9.10 14.60
CA GLY A 299 6.04 8.03 15.06
C GLY A 299 5.02 8.50 16.09
N GLU A 300 4.95 9.79 16.44
CA GLU A 300 3.93 10.28 17.38
C GLU A 300 2.55 10.36 16.73
N HIS A 301 2.48 10.49 15.40
CA HIS A 301 1.23 10.68 14.67
C HIS A 301 1.00 9.61 13.62
N LEU A 302 -0.20 9.05 13.63
CA LEU A 302 -0.70 8.07 12.68
C LEU A 302 -1.92 8.64 11.96
N PHE A 303 -1.96 8.48 10.65
CA PHE A 303 -3.06 8.91 9.79
C PHE A 303 -3.73 7.69 9.18
N ALA A 304 -5.06 7.64 9.21
CA ALA A 304 -5.84 6.63 8.51
C ALA A 304 -6.54 7.30 7.32
N LEU A 305 -6.27 6.80 6.12
CA LEU A 305 -6.91 7.23 4.87
C LEU A 305 -7.98 6.19 4.53
N LEU A 306 -9.22 6.49 4.89
CA LEU A 306 -10.33 5.55 4.88
C LEU A 306 -11.36 5.94 3.80
N PRO A 307 -11.57 5.11 2.78
CA PRO A 307 -12.68 5.29 1.85
C PRO A 307 -14.03 5.20 2.55
N ASP A 308 -14.88 6.18 2.29
CA ASP A 308 -16.31 6.12 2.58
C ASP A 308 -17.04 5.93 1.24
N ALA A 309 -17.34 4.67 0.91
CA ALA A 309 -17.95 4.31 -0.37
C ALA A 309 -19.37 4.90 -0.52
N VAL A 310 -20.11 5.03 0.59
CA VAL A 310 -21.47 5.57 0.60
C VAL A 310 -21.45 7.07 0.34
N ALA A 311 -20.55 7.81 0.99
CA ALA A 311 -20.39 9.25 0.79
C ALA A 311 -19.60 9.59 -0.50
N SER A 312 -18.91 8.62 -1.11
CA SER A 312 -17.97 8.83 -2.21
C SER A 312 -16.84 9.79 -1.83
N GLU A 313 -16.24 9.57 -0.66
CA GLU A 313 -15.16 10.39 -0.10
C GLU A 313 -13.99 9.52 0.37
N THR A 314 -12.81 10.10 0.49
CA THR A 314 -11.71 9.53 1.26
C THR A 314 -11.55 10.38 2.51
N ARG A 315 -11.87 9.82 3.67
CA ARG A 315 -11.78 10.49 4.97
C ARG A 315 -10.43 10.23 5.60
N ILE A 316 -9.79 11.29 6.06
CA ILE A 316 -8.47 11.22 6.71
C ILE A 316 -8.66 11.51 8.19
N TYR A 317 -8.23 10.57 9.02
CA TYR A 317 -8.23 10.70 10.47
C TYR A 317 -6.80 10.72 11.00
N ALA A 318 -6.58 11.39 12.12
CA ALA A 318 -5.31 11.38 12.84
C ALA A 318 -5.48 10.74 14.23
N SER A 319 -4.44 10.07 14.69
CA SER A 319 -4.36 9.41 16.00
C SER A 319 -2.94 9.55 16.53
N THR A 320 -2.78 9.46 17.85
CA THR A 320 -1.49 9.77 18.51
C THR A 320 -0.96 8.63 19.34
N ALA A 321 0.36 8.49 19.39
CA ALA A 321 1.05 7.52 20.23
C ALA A 321 0.76 7.72 21.74
N GLN A 322 0.64 8.98 22.20
CA GLN A 322 0.32 9.31 23.59
C GLN A 322 -0.97 8.63 24.07
N GLU A 323 -1.97 8.55 23.20
CA GLU A 323 -3.28 7.93 23.46
C GLU A 323 -3.34 6.46 23.00
N GLY A 324 -2.18 5.83 22.77
CA GLY A 324 -2.06 4.44 22.31
C GLY A 324 -2.70 4.18 20.95
N PHE A 325 -2.79 5.23 20.11
CA PHE A 325 -3.43 5.22 18.79
C PHE A 325 -4.94 4.91 18.78
N LYS A 326 -5.65 5.23 19.86
CA LYS A 326 -7.10 4.97 19.97
C LYS A 326 -7.98 6.20 19.76
N ASN A 327 -7.37 7.37 19.67
CA ASN A 327 -8.04 8.67 19.67
C ASN A 327 -8.23 9.22 18.25
N TRP A 328 -8.84 8.45 17.36
CA TRP A 328 -9.05 8.85 15.97
C TRP A 328 -9.89 10.13 15.88
N LYS A 329 -9.32 11.17 15.29
CA LYS A 329 -9.94 12.49 15.08
C LYS A 329 -10.00 12.78 13.59
N PHE A 330 -11.18 13.19 13.11
CA PHE A 330 -11.33 13.64 11.72
C PHE A 330 -10.39 14.81 11.43
N LEU A 331 -9.68 14.74 10.32
CA LEU A 331 -8.75 15.77 9.86
C LEU A 331 -9.33 16.52 8.65
N VAL A 332 -9.66 15.77 7.60
CA VAL A 332 -10.13 16.31 6.31
C VAL A 332 -10.77 15.19 5.48
N SER A 333 -11.60 15.53 4.50
CA SER A 333 -12.05 14.59 3.47
C SER A 333 -11.66 15.08 2.07
N ILE A 334 -11.34 14.12 1.20
CA ILE A 334 -11.24 14.33 -0.24
C ILE A 334 -12.58 13.92 -0.87
N PRO A 335 -13.33 14.83 -1.50
CA PRO A 335 -14.64 14.51 -2.05
C PRO A 335 -14.54 13.82 -3.42
N ASN A 336 -15.64 13.21 -3.84
CA ASN A 336 -15.81 12.60 -5.18
C ASN A 336 -14.75 11.53 -5.50
N THR A 337 -14.39 10.69 -4.53
CA THR A 337 -13.39 9.64 -4.73
C THR A 337 -14.03 8.27 -4.96
N SER A 338 -13.48 7.53 -5.92
CA SER A 338 -13.74 6.11 -6.14
C SER A 338 -12.39 5.41 -6.32
N THR A 339 -11.70 5.25 -5.19
CA THR A 339 -10.28 4.89 -5.13
C THR A 339 -10.00 4.13 -3.85
N GLU A 340 -8.94 3.33 -3.90
CA GLU A 340 -8.17 2.97 -2.71
C GLU A 340 -7.06 4.01 -2.63
N PRO A 341 -7.01 4.88 -1.61
CA PRO A 341 -6.09 6.01 -1.59
C PRO A 341 -4.65 5.52 -1.45
N LEU A 342 -3.75 6.20 -2.15
CA LEU A 342 -2.31 5.96 -2.10
C LEU A 342 -1.63 7.25 -1.65
N PHE A 343 -0.43 7.16 -1.08
CA PHE A 343 0.22 8.35 -0.54
C PHE A 343 1.74 8.26 -0.64
N ASP A 344 2.38 9.42 -0.57
CA ASP A 344 3.83 9.56 -0.61
C ASP A 344 4.42 9.44 0.81
N ARG A 345 4.95 8.26 1.13
CA ARG A 345 5.56 7.98 2.44
C ARG A 345 6.75 8.90 2.70
N THR A 346 7.61 9.09 1.69
CA THR A 346 8.83 9.89 1.80
C THR A 346 8.50 11.35 2.06
N ARG A 347 7.53 11.92 1.34
CA ARG A 347 7.18 13.34 1.51
C ARG A 347 6.56 13.63 2.87
N LEU A 348 5.78 12.71 3.41
CA LEU A 348 5.27 12.83 4.78
C LEU A 348 6.42 12.83 5.80
N ARG A 349 7.36 11.89 5.67
CA ARG A 349 8.48 11.75 6.62
C ARG A 349 9.54 12.86 6.50
N GLU A 350 9.83 13.32 5.31
CA GLU A 350 10.94 14.27 5.09
C GLU A 350 10.48 15.73 5.07
N LYS A 351 9.23 15.98 4.68
CA LYS A 351 8.72 17.34 4.42
C LYS A 351 7.44 17.67 5.19
N ASP A 352 6.95 16.79 6.07
CA ASP A 352 5.74 16.99 6.87
C ASP A 352 4.46 17.27 6.02
N VAL A 353 4.45 16.78 4.77
CA VAL A 353 3.30 16.90 3.84
C VAL A 353 2.73 15.53 3.52
N LEU A 354 1.48 15.30 3.91
CA LEU A 354 0.74 14.12 3.46
C LEU A 354 0.24 14.38 2.03
N SER A 355 0.93 13.77 1.05
CA SER A 355 0.55 13.87 -0.37
C SER A 355 -0.20 12.60 -0.78
N VAL A 356 -1.46 12.74 -1.21
CA VAL A 356 -2.40 11.64 -1.46
C VAL A 356 -2.79 11.59 -2.92
N PHE A 357 -2.59 10.44 -3.55
CA PHE A 357 -3.09 10.12 -4.88
C PHE A 357 -4.50 9.51 -4.77
N VAL A 358 -5.44 10.09 -5.51
CA VAL A 358 -6.82 9.61 -5.59
C VAL A 358 -7.32 9.56 -7.02
N ARG A 359 -8.22 8.60 -7.27
CA ARG A 359 -9.05 8.53 -8.46
C ARG A 359 -10.46 9.01 -8.15
N GLN A 360 -11.00 9.89 -8.98
CA GLN A 360 -12.37 10.37 -8.82
C GLN A 360 -13.41 9.30 -9.18
N ALA A 361 -14.65 9.49 -8.73
CA ALA A 361 -15.79 8.75 -9.24
C ALA A 361 -16.22 9.27 -10.63
N GLY A 362 -17.18 8.58 -11.26
CA GLY A 362 -17.80 9.00 -12.53
C GLY A 362 -17.31 8.26 -13.78
N PRO A 363 -17.95 8.54 -14.94
CA PRO A 363 -17.61 7.91 -16.21
C PRO A 363 -16.34 8.50 -16.83
N TYR A 364 -15.76 7.77 -17.78
CA TYR A 364 -14.78 8.34 -18.70
C TYR A 364 -15.50 9.30 -19.68
N PRO A 365 -14.91 10.46 -20.06
CA PRO A 365 -13.59 10.97 -19.67
C PRO A 365 -13.62 11.94 -18.47
N ASP A 366 -14.75 12.09 -17.78
CA ASP A 366 -14.89 13.08 -16.70
C ASP A 366 -14.12 12.68 -15.44
N ARG A 367 -13.91 11.39 -15.23
CA ARG A 367 -13.15 10.83 -14.13
C ARG A 367 -11.67 11.24 -14.16
N LYS A 368 -11.22 12.01 -13.18
CA LYS A 368 -9.83 12.50 -13.07
C LYS A 368 -9.00 11.74 -12.05
N LEU A 369 -7.68 11.81 -12.24
CA LEU A 369 -6.67 11.45 -11.27
C LEU A 369 -6.15 12.73 -10.62
N GLN A 370 -6.02 12.71 -9.30
CA GLN A 370 -5.59 13.88 -8.55
C GLN A 370 -4.51 13.55 -7.53
N VAL A 371 -3.65 14.53 -7.25
CA VAL A 371 -2.75 14.52 -6.10
C VAL A 371 -3.18 15.67 -5.19
N TRP A 372 -3.38 15.37 -3.90
CA TRP A 372 -3.75 16.32 -2.86
C TRP A 372 -2.62 16.43 -1.86
N ASP A 373 -2.14 17.63 -1.59
CA ASP A 373 -1.14 17.90 -0.57
C ASP A 373 -1.82 18.49 0.65
N PHE A 374 -1.51 17.91 1.81
CA PHE A 374 -1.95 18.39 3.11
C PHE A 374 -0.71 18.77 3.93
N GLU A 375 -0.48 20.06 4.12
CA GLU A 375 0.57 20.52 5.03
C GLU A 375 0.11 20.33 6.47
N LEU A 376 0.87 19.55 7.24
CA LEU A 376 0.49 19.16 8.58
C LEU A 376 1.01 20.19 9.60
N ASP A 377 0.26 20.32 10.70
CA ASP A 377 0.73 21.04 11.87
C ASP A 377 0.75 20.06 13.03
N PHE A 378 1.94 19.92 13.62
CA PHE A 378 2.20 18.99 14.72
C PHE A 378 2.43 19.72 16.05
N GLU A 379 2.36 21.06 16.06
CA GLU A 379 2.45 21.90 17.25
C GLU A 379 1.14 21.97 18.06
#